data_AF-A0A5J4WA71-F1
#
_entry.id   AF-A0A5J4WA71-F1
#
_cell.length_a   1.000
_cell.length_b   1.000
_cell.length_c   1.000
_cell.angle_alpha   90.00
_cell.angle_beta   90.00
_cell.angle_gamma   90.00
#
_symmetry.space_group_name_H-M   'P 1'
#
loop_
_entity.id
_entity.type
_entity.pdbx_description
1 polymer ?
#
loop_
_entity_poly.entity_id
_entity_poly.type
_entity_poly.pdbx_seq_one_letter_code
_entity_poly.pdbx_strand_id
1 'polypeptide(L)'
;GGAIWMQVASGSKVTIEDCTMTKCYSVRNGGCLFIQILSTYTHSEVELINIQMTNCSCQWHGGGIYAETNDNSTLSLIGDFLFDNCSSINQDYCGGGIYVNQKQPMHSIQMQGNFTFRNCTSRSYGGGMFMQGLNQTPVAINCTFLFWNCTSGHGGGLRLIYQGTGQATHFAGNFTFERCSANKGYGGGIFFQSTPSCTLEIDNFTFKDCSSNQGGGIFFSLMDNAKMIINGGQFINCSALREGGGIYAQLLHISEFVLNNSCQFNKCSCSGCGGAIYININYTLSIKFKINDALIRECEAKTNTQYTYFQSGFGGGIFLTGSGDYDASSENIDFSGLKIFGNTADKSGQSIYVVMTKVKYWCEYGVAGQYVKGNFSDRFSDFEDIEGIPADKTDFDSLSYESIQEQQSALYYYWEKI
;
A
#
# COMPACT_ATOMS: atom_id res chain seq x y z
N GLY A 1 19.29 18.48 -15.70
CA GLY A 1 19.49 17.03 -15.57
C GLY A 1 20.73 16.67 -16.33
N GLY A 2 21.00 15.37 -16.48
CA GLY A 2 22.15 14.90 -17.27
C GLY A 2 22.01 15.17 -18.76
N ALA A 3 20.78 15.31 -19.27
CA ALA A 3 20.51 15.71 -20.66
C ALA A 3 19.96 17.14 -20.75
N ILE A 4 18.83 17.40 -20.09
CA ILE A 4 18.17 18.72 -20.14
C ILE A 4 17.97 19.23 -18.73
N TRP A 5 18.33 20.49 -18.51
CA TRP A 5 17.98 21.25 -17.32
C TRP A 5 17.08 22.40 -17.75
N MET A 6 15.91 22.50 -17.14
CA MET A 6 14.98 23.58 -17.43
C MET A 6 14.31 24.14 -16.18
N GLN A 7 14.16 25.45 -16.22
CA GLN A 7 13.34 26.25 -15.32
C GLN A 7 12.35 27.01 -16.18
N VAL A 8 11.06 26.78 -15.97
CA VAL A 8 9.98 27.33 -16.79
C VAL A 8 9.35 28.50 -16.02
N ALA A 9 9.33 29.67 -16.65
CA ALA A 9 8.83 30.90 -16.04
C ALA A 9 7.32 31.09 -16.25
N SER A 10 6.70 31.94 -15.43
CA SER A 10 5.26 32.24 -15.44
C SER A 10 4.73 32.55 -16.84
N GLY A 11 3.65 31.87 -17.26
CA GLY A 11 3.01 32.06 -18.56
C GLY A 11 3.64 31.29 -19.72
N SER A 12 4.63 30.44 -19.45
CA SER A 12 5.32 29.67 -20.48
C SER A 12 4.70 28.28 -20.66
N LYS A 13 4.73 27.78 -21.89
CA LYS A 13 4.46 26.38 -22.22
C LYS A 13 5.69 25.78 -22.87
N VAL A 14 6.09 24.59 -22.41
CA VAL A 14 7.19 23.81 -22.99
C VAL A 14 6.71 22.40 -23.30
N THR A 15 6.96 21.93 -24.52
CA THR A 15 6.65 20.56 -24.93
C THR A 15 7.94 19.83 -25.31
N ILE A 16 8.11 18.61 -24.82
CA ILE A 16 9.15 17.66 -25.24
C ILE A 16 8.44 16.40 -25.71
N GLU A 17 8.63 16.04 -26.98
CA GLU A 17 7.92 14.92 -27.60
C GLU A 17 8.90 13.92 -28.24
N ASP A 18 8.51 12.64 -28.24
CA ASP A 18 9.17 11.53 -28.93
C ASP A 18 10.69 11.44 -28.70
N CYS A 19 11.11 11.74 -27.46
CA CYS A 19 12.51 11.80 -27.10
C CYS A 19 13.00 10.49 -26.46
N THR A 20 14.17 10.03 -26.92
CA THR A 20 14.91 8.93 -26.29
C THR A 20 16.19 9.45 -25.66
N MET A 21 16.38 9.18 -24.37
CA MET A 21 17.56 9.58 -23.60
C MET A 21 18.24 8.33 -23.01
N THR A 22 19.52 8.14 -23.32
CA THR A 22 20.24 6.92 -22.93
C THR A 22 21.54 7.26 -22.21
N LYS A 23 21.86 6.53 -21.13
CA LYS A 23 23.13 6.66 -20.39
C LYS A 23 23.39 8.07 -19.85
N CYS A 24 22.36 8.85 -19.59
CA CYS A 24 22.52 10.18 -19.01
C CYS A 24 22.84 10.07 -17.51
N TYR A 25 23.72 10.95 -17.04
CA TYR A 25 24.12 11.00 -15.63
C TYR A 25 24.07 12.42 -15.10
N SER A 26 23.52 12.58 -13.89
CA SER A 26 23.53 13.85 -13.15
C SER A 26 24.15 13.67 -11.77
N VAL A 27 25.11 14.55 -11.42
CA VAL A 27 25.66 14.61 -10.06
C VAL A 27 24.66 15.16 -9.02
N ARG A 28 23.50 15.67 -9.45
CA ARG A 28 22.42 16.15 -8.57
C ARG A 28 21.11 15.42 -8.93
N ASN A 29 20.04 16.18 -9.21
CA ASN A 29 18.72 15.68 -9.55
C ASN A 29 18.57 15.45 -11.06
N GLY A 30 17.67 14.55 -11.45
CA GLY A 30 17.25 14.37 -12.84
C GLY A 30 18.33 13.74 -13.71
N GLY A 31 18.41 12.41 -13.74
CA GLY A 31 19.47 11.74 -14.51
C GLY A 31 19.42 12.06 -15.99
N CYS A 32 18.24 12.17 -16.58
CA CYS A 32 18.07 12.76 -17.91
C CYS A 32 17.43 14.18 -17.80
N LEU A 33 16.23 14.32 -17.23
CA LEU A 33 15.49 15.58 -17.17
C LEU A 33 15.47 16.18 -15.76
N PHE A 34 15.78 17.48 -15.66
CA PHE A 34 15.45 18.30 -14.49
C PHE A 34 14.47 19.37 -14.91
N ILE A 35 13.32 19.42 -14.25
CA ILE A 35 12.22 20.32 -14.55
C ILE A 35 11.85 21.06 -13.28
N GLN A 36 11.86 22.40 -13.35
CA GLN A 36 11.27 23.25 -12.33
C GLN A 36 10.26 24.18 -12.98
N ILE A 37 8.99 24.09 -12.60
CA ILE A 37 7.94 24.96 -13.12
C ILE A 37 7.66 26.05 -12.09
N LEU A 38 8.07 27.27 -12.40
CA LEU A 38 7.85 28.44 -11.56
C LEU A 38 6.62 29.19 -12.10
N SER A 39 5.60 29.34 -11.27
CA SER A 39 4.43 30.15 -11.59
C SER A 39 3.98 30.89 -10.35
N THR A 40 3.57 32.15 -10.54
CA THR A 40 3.14 33.06 -9.47
C THR A 40 1.80 33.70 -9.79
N TYR A 41 1.56 34.08 -11.05
CA TYR A 41 0.32 34.76 -11.45
C TYR A 41 -0.31 34.19 -12.74
N THR A 42 0.50 33.63 -13.64
CA THR A 42 0.03 33.13 -14.94
C THR A 42 0.37 31.66 -15.11
N HIS A 43 -0.62 30.88 -15.53
CA HIS A 43 -0.50 29.44 -15.70
C HIS A 43 0.73 29.06 -16.56
N SER A 44 1.48 28.07 -16.10
CA SER A 44 2.66 27.56 -16.82
C SER A 44 2.58 26.05 -16.97
N GLU A 45 3.01 25.54 -18.12
CA GLU A 45 2.79 24.14 -18.48
C GLU A 45 4.07 23.50 -19.01
N VAL A 46 4.36 22.28 -18.56
CA VAL A 46 5.33 21.40 -19.19
C VAL A 46 4.62 20.13 -19.61
N GLU A 47 4.75 19.80 -20.88
CA GLU A 47 4.15 18.63 -21.50
C GLU A 47 5.26 17.71 -22.01
N LEU A 48 5.32 16.49 -21.47
CA LEU A 48 6.20 15.43 -21.93
C LEU A 48 5.34 14.39 -22.65
N ILE A 49 5.74 14.04 -23.88
CA ILE A 49 4.99 13.12 -24.74
C ILE A 49 5.92 12.01 -25.22
N ASN A 50 5.49 10.75 -25.03
CA ASN A 50 6.19 9.55 -25.55
C ASN A 50 7.70 9.50 -25.23
N ILE A 51 8.05 9.54 -23.94
CA ILE A 51 9.46 9.65 -23.52
C ILE A 51 10.06 8.30 -23.13
N GLN A 52 11.25 8.01 -23.67
CA GLN A 52 12.00 6.81 -23.33
C GLN A 52 13.34 7.16 -22.68
N MET A 53 13.63 6.53 -21.55
CA MET A 53 14.84 6.73 -20.75
C MET A 53 15.46 5.40 -20.39
N THR A 54 16.70 5.16 -20.82
CA THR A 54 17.41 3.90 -20.55
C THR A 54 18.77 4.12 -19.95
N ASN A 55 19.11 3.36 -18.90
CA ASN A 55 20.39 3.45 -18.20
C ASN A 55 20.71 4.87 -17.69
N CYS A 56 19.70 5.68 -17.35
CA CYS A 56 19.91 7.01 -16.79
C CYS A 56 20.11 6.92 -15.27
N SER A 57 20.92 7.80 -14.70
CA SER A 57 21.08 7.82 -13.25
C SER A 57 21.38 9.19 -12.69
N CYS A 58 21.10 9.37 -11.40
CA CYS A 58 21.49 10.56 -10.68
C CYS A 58 21.96 10.24 -9.27
N GLN A 59 22.75 11.14 -8.67
CA GLN A 59 23.13 11.00 -7.27
C GLN A 59 21.96 11.28 -6.33
N TRP A 60 21.09 12.23 -6.67
CA TRP A 60 19.99 12.66 -5.82
C TRP A 60 18.65 12.09 -6.32
N HIS A 61 17.62 12.92 -6.52
CA HIS A 61 16.27 12.49 -6.85
C HIS A 61 16.03 12.38 -8.37
N GLY A 62 15.23 11.40 -8.80
CA GLY A 62 14.74 11.30 -10.17
C GLY A 62 15.79 10.75 -11.14
N GLY A 63 16.08 9.45 -11.08
CA GLY A 63 17.10 8.83 -11.92
C GLY A 63 16.85 8.98 -13.44
N GLY A 64 15.59 9.13 -13.86
CA GLY A 64 15.22 9.63 -15.19
C GLY A 64 14.79 11.09 -15.14
N ILE A 65 13.64 11.35 -14.50
CA ILE A 65 13.02 12.67 -14.40
C ILE A 65 13.01 13.13 -12.95
N TYR A 66 13.47 14.35 -12.73
CA TYR A 66 13.14 15.15 -11.56
C TYR A 66 12.22 16.29 -11.98
N ALA A 67 11.06 16.41 -11.31
CA ALA A 67 10.14 17.51 -11.51
C ALA A 67 9.73 18.15 -10.18
N GLU A 68 9.81 19.47 -10.14
CA GLU A 68 9.28 20.30 -9.06
C GLU A 68 8.27 21.30 -9.64
N THR A 69 7.08 21.37 -9.04
CA THR A 69 6.00 22.25 -9.49
C THR A 69 5.53 23.18 -8.36
N ASN A 70 5.30 24.45 -8.71
CA ASN A 70 4.74 25.48 -7.82
C ASN A 70 3.26 25.75 -8.17
N ASP A 71 2.63 26.70 -7.47
CA ASP A 71 1.25 27.12 -7.75
C ASP A 71 1.03 27.53 -9.20
N ASN A 72 -0.19 27.30 -9.71
CA ASN A 72 -0.60 27.65 -11.07
C ASN A 72 0.31 27.03 -12.14
N SER A 73 0.70 25.77 -11.96
CA SER A 73 1.46 25.03 -12.96
C SER A 73 0.84 23.67 -13.28
N THR A 74 1.20 23.12 -14.43
CA THR A 74 0.81 21.76 -14.83
C THR A 74 2.00 21.03 -15.42
N LEU A 75 2.20 19.81 -14.94
CA LEU A 75 3.11 18.84 -15.53
C LEU A 75 2.25 17.73 -16.15
N SER A 76 2.24 17.68 -17.48
CA SER A 76 1.51 16.68 -18.25
C SER A 76 2.49 15.62 -18.76
N LEU A 77 2.25 14.36 -18.42
CA LEU A 77 2.97 13.19 -18.89
C LEU A 77 2.00 12.35 -19.72
N ILE A 78 2.11 12.42 -21.05
CA ILE A 78 1.09 11.87 -21.97
C ILE A 78 1.71 10.86 -22.95
N GLY A 79 1.04 9.73 -23.14
CA GLY A 79 1.42 8.71 -24.12
C GLY A 79 2.28 7.60 -23.51
N ASP A 80 3.28 7.13 -24.26
CA ASP A 80 4.05 5.94 -23.90
C ASP A 80 5.40 6.29 -23.25
N PHE A 81 5.55 5.95 -21.98
CA PHE A 81 6.76 6.17 -21.21
C PHE A 81 7.49 4.87 -20.89
N LEU A 82 8.80 4.88 -21.10
CA LEU A 82 9.70 3.81 -20.68
C LEU A 82 10.82 4.36 -19.81
N PHE A 83 10.97 3.79 -18.62
CA PHE A 83 12.14 3.96 -17.75
C PHE A 83 12.76 2.59 -17.55
N ASP A 84 13.89 2.30 -18.18
CA ASP A 84 14.60 1.03 -18.03
C ASP A 84 15.98 1.24 -17.43
N ASN A 85 16.25 0.55 -16.33
CA ASN A 85 17.49 0.65 -15.58
C ASN A 85 17.83 2.09 -15.15
N CYS A 86 16.82 2.82 -14.67
CA CYS A 86 16.98 4.19 -14.15
C CYS A 86 17.18 4.19 -12.63
N SER A 87 18.11 5.00 -12.11
CA SER A 87 18.44 4.93 -10.68
C SER A 87 18.78 6.25 -9.98
N SER A 88 18.32 6.39 -8.73
CA SER A 88 18.80 7.35 -7.73
C SER A 88 19.79 6.66 -6.78
N ILE A 89 21.07 7.04 -6.83
CA ILE A 89 22.16 6.17 -6.33
C ILE A 89 22.47 6.37 -4.83
N ASN A 90 22.37 7.60 -4.32
CA ASN A 90 22.80 7.93 -2.96
C ASN A 90 21.69 7.66 -1.91
N GLN A 91 22.05 7.51 -0.63
CA GLN A 91 21.26 6.77 0.36
C GLN A 91 19.86 7.33 0.67
N ASP A 92 19.69 8.65 0.65
CA ASP A 92 18.47 9.31 1.13
C ASP A 92 17.51 9.73 0.02
N TYR A 93 17.83 9.38 -1.23
CA TYR A 93 17.12 9.91 -2.39
C TYR A 93 16.12 8.94 -3.01
N CYS A 94 15.18 9.52 -3.74
CA CYS A 94 13.91 8.88 -4.11
C CYS A 94 13.66 8.95 -5.63
N GLY A 95 12.81 8.05 -6.13
CA GLY A 95 12.34 8.07 -7.51
C GLY A 95 13.40 7.64 -8.51
N GLY A 96 13.65 6.33 -8.64
CA GLY A 96 14.65 5.83 -9.58
C GLY A 96 14.32 6.12 -11.04
N GLY A 97 13.05 6.03 -11.43
CA GLY A 97 12.56 6.52 -12.72
C GLY A 97 12.15 8.00 -12.65
N ILE A 98 11.08 8.28 -11.89
CA ILE A 98 10.52 9.62 -11.76
C ILE A 98 10.49 10.04 -10.29
N TYR A 99 10.89 11.29 -10.04
CA TYR A 99 10.60 12.00 -8.81
C TYR A 99 9.75 13.23 -9.13
N VAL A 100 8.58 13.35 -8.50
CA VAL A 100 7.74 14.55 -8.57
C VAL A 100 7.44 15.08 -7.17
N ASN A 101 7.66 16.38 -6.98
CA ASN A 101 7.29 17.11 -5.78
C ASN A 101 6.49 18.37 -6.13
N GLN A 102 5.24 18.43 -5.67
CA GLN A 102 4.41 19.62 -5.79
C GLN A 102 4.35 20.37 -4.46
N LYS A 103 4.81 21.63 -4.48
CA LYS A 103 5.00 22.42 -3.25
C LYS A 103 3.75 23.15 -2.76
N GLN A 104 2.75 23.43 -3.61
CA GLN A 104 1.65 24.34 -3.28
C GLN A 104 0.30 23.95 -3.97
N PRO A 105 -0.85 24.45 -3.48
CA PRO A 105 -2.19 23.86 -3.68
C PRO A 105 -2.80 23.90 -5.08
N MET A 106 -2.28 24.68 -6.04
CA MET A 106 -3.08 24.98 -7.24
C MET A 106 -2.53 24.39 -8.55
N HIS A 107 -3.27 23.41 -9.09
CA HIS A 107 -3.17 22.73 -10.40
C HIS A 107 -2.17 21.55 -10.52
N SER A 108 -2.54 20.59 -11.40
CA SER A 108 -2.33 19.14 -11.28
C SER A 108 -1.08 18.59 -11.98
N ILE A 109 -0.53 17.49 -11.44
CA ILE A 109 0.21 16.50 -12.22
C ILE A 109 -0.83 15.71 -13.03
N GLN A 110 -0.69 15.70 -14.36
CA GLN A 110 -1.57 14.92 -15.24
C GLN A 110 -0.75 13.78 -15.84
N MET A 111 -1.22 12.55 -15.67
CA MET A 111 -0.61 11.38 -16.28
C MET A 111 -1.67 10.65 -17.08
N GLN A 112 -1.38 10.36 -18.35
CA GLN A 112 -2.26 9.61 -19.23
C GLN A 112 -1.43 8.73 -20.18
N GLY A 113 -1.83 7.48 -20.35
CA GLY A 113 -1.17 6.56 -21.28
C GLY A 113 -0.49 5.38 -20.57
N ASN A 114 0.54 4.82 -21.19
CA ASN A 114 1.22 3.62 -20.71
C ASN A 114 2.59 3.97 -20.13
N PHE A 115 2.84 3.55 -18.91
CA PHE A 115 4.06 3.85 -18.20
C PHE A 115 4.73 2.56 -17.75
N THR A 116 5.92 2.30 -18.27
CA THR A 116 6.71 1.12 -17.92
C THR A 116 7.97 1.54 -17.16
N PHE A 117 8.11 1.03 -15.95
CA PHE A 117 9.30 1.12 -15.12
C PHE A 117 9.92 -0.27 -15.01
N ARG A 118 11.14 -0.46 -15.51
CA ARG A 118 11.89 -1.72 -15.47
C ARG A 118 13.21 -1.52 -14.79
N ASN A 119 13.53 -2.39 -13.82
CA ASN A 119 14.82 -2.36 -13.13
C ASN A 119 15.14 -0.99 -12.49
N CYS A 120 14.13 -0.18 -12.18
CA CYS A 120 14.33 1.13 -11.61
C CYS A 120 14.62 1.02 -10.11
N THR A 121 15.59 1.79 -9.62
CA THR A 121 16.04 1.69 -8.23
C THR A 121 16.21 3.04 -7.55
N SER A 122 15.85 3.11 -6.27
CA SER A 122 16.21 4.22 -5.38
C SER A 122 16.67 3.66 -4.03
N ARG A 123 17.38 4.44 -3.22
CA ARG A 123 17.87 3.96 -1.91
C ARG A 123 16.92 4.22 -0.75
N SER A 124 16.01 5.18 -0.94
CA SER A 124 15.09 5.64 0.10
C SER A 124 13.65 5.26 -0.24
N TYR A 125 13.00 5.97 -1.17
CA TYR A 125 11.59 5.78 -1.48
C TYR A 125 11.31 5.69 -2.98
N GLY A 126 10.40 4.81 -3.40
CA GLY A 126 9.90 4.76 -4.77
C GLY A 126 10.97 4.34 -5.78
N GLY A 127 11.13 3.05 -6.02
CA GLY A 127 12.17 2.56 -6.94
C GLY A 127 11.87 2.95 -8.37
N GLY A 128 10.62 2.79 -8.81
CA GLY A 128 10.14 3.33 -10.07
C GLY A 128 9.77 4.81 -9.96
N MET A 129 8.88 5.12 -9.02
CA MET A 129 8.31 6.47 -8.92
C MET A 129 8.16 6.93 -7.47
N PHE A 130 8.51 8.18 -7.23
CA PHE A 130 8.16 8.92 -6.02
C PHE A 130 7.27 10.10 -6.42
N MET A 131 6.12 10.22 -5.75
CA MET A 131 5.21 11.34 -5.94
C MET A 131 4.75 11.90 -4.60
N GLN A 132 4.87 13.22 -4.47
CA GLN A 132 4.32 13.99 -3.36
C GLN A 132 3.46 15.14 -3.91
N GLY A 133 2.19 15.17 -3.51
CA GLY A 133 1.26 16.25 -3.78
C GLY A 133 0.82 16.95 -2.49
N LEU A 134 0.93 18.28 -2.44
CA LEU A 134 0.44 19.12 -1.34
C LEU A 134 -0.81 19.90 -1.76
N ASN A 135 -1.89 19.78 -0.98
CA ASN A 135 -3.19 20.44 -1.15
C ASN A 135 -3.78 20.32 -2.57
N GLN A 136 -3.62 19.17 -3.23
CA GLN A 136 -4.08 18.98 -4.60
C GLN A 136 -5.61 18.84 -4.71
N THR A 137 -6.17 19.34 -5.82
CA THR A 137 -7.47 18.86 -6.30
C THR A 137 -7.34 17.39 -6.72
N PRO A 138 -8.40 16.57 -6.59
CA PRO A 138 -8.35 15.16 -6.93
C PRO A 138 -7.70 14.92 -8.29
N VAL A 139 -6.71 14.03 -8.34
CA VAL A 139 -6.11 13.56 -9.59
C VAL A 139 -6.68 12.18 -9.88
N ALA A 140 -7.42 12.04 -10.97
CA ALA A 140 -7.74 10.74 -11.53
C ALA A 140 -6.54 10.30 -12.39
N ILE A 141 -5.82 9.28 -11.94
CA ILE A 141 -4.69 8.75 -12.70
C ILE A 141 -5.21 7.59 -13.54
N ASN A 142 -5.66 7.86 -14.77
CA ASN A 142 -6.15 6.86 -15.74
C ASN A 142 -5.01 6.37 -16.64
N CYS A 143 -4.03 5.71 -16.03
CA CYS A 143 -2.86 5.17 -16.70
C CYS A 143 -2.83 3.64 -16.65
N THR A 144 -2.14 3.04 -17.61
CA THR A 144 -1.63 1.68 -17.45
C THR A 144 -0.21 1.78 -16.88
N PHE A 145 0.01 1.31 -15.65
CA PHE A 145 1.36 1.21 -15.09
C PHE A 145 1.85 -0.22 -15.09
N LEU A 146 3.10 -0.41 -15.52
CA LEU A 146 3.88 -1.60 -15.24
C LEU A 146 5.13 -1.21 -14.46
N PHE A 147 5.21 -1.61 -13.19
CA PHE A 147 6.43 -1.60 -12.40
C PHE A 147 6.96 -3.02 -12.36
N TRP A 148 8.12 -3.25 -12.99
CA TRP A 148 8.73 -4.57 -13.08
C TRP A 148 10.14 -4.53 -12.51
N ASN A 149 10.38 -5.36 -11.49
CA ASN A 149 11.67 -5.48 -10.83
C ASN A 149 12.20 -4.13 -10.29
N CYS A 150 11.32 -3.30 -9.74
CA CYS A 150 11.70 -2.04 -9.11
C CYS A 150 12.03 -2.24 -7.62
N THR A 151 13.07 -1.57 -7.13
CA THR A 151 13.53 -1.74 -5.74
C THR A 151 13.79 -0.41 -5.05
N SER A 152 13.39 -0.31 -3.78
CA SER A 152 13.73 0.83 -2.92
C SER A 152 13.85 0.45 -1.45
N GLY A 153 14.11 1.43 -0.57
CA GLY A 153 13.99 1.25 0.88
C GLY A 153 12.54 1.00 1.30
N HIS A 154 11.61 1.80 0.77
CA HIS A 154 10.17 1.72 1.00
C HIS A 154 9.38 2.11 -0.26
N GLY A 155 8.34 1.37 -0.60
CA GLY A 155 7.60 1.52 -1.86
C GLY A 155 8.49 1.10 -3.02
N GLY A 156 8.74 -0.20 -3.16
CA GLY A 156 9.69 -0.72 -4.15
C GLY A 156 9.37 -0.25 -5.57
N GLY A 157 8.10 -0.29 -5.97
CA GLY A 157 7.62 0.36 -7.20
C GLY A 157 7.34 1.85 -6.99
N LEU A 158 6.40 2.16 -6.09
CA LEU A 158 5.83 3.49 -5.92
C LEU A 158 5.79 3.93 -4.46
N ARG A 159 6.27 5.15 -4.20
CA ARG A 159 5.95 5.91 -2.99
C ARG A 159 4.97 7.02 -3.34
N LEU A 160 3.83 7.03 -2.67
CA LEU A 160 2.82 8.07 -2.84
C LEU A 160 2.53 8.77 -1.50
N ILE A 161 2.78 10.08 -1.46
CA ILE A 161 2.35 10.97 -0.38
C ILE A 161 1.31 11.91 -0.97
N TYR A 162 0.07 11.79 -0.51
CA TYR A 162 -0.99 12.67 -0.94
C TYR A 162 -1.47 13.49 0.24
N GLN A 163 -1.35 14.82 0.14
CA GLN A 163 -1.93 15.77 1.08
C GLN A 163 -3.01 16.58 0.37
N GLY A 164 -4.25 16.54 0.82
CA GLY A 164 -5.35 17.28 0.17
C GLY A 164 -6.60 17.38 1.03
N THR A 165 -7.31 18.51 0.93
CA THR A 165 -8.64 18.72 1.51
C THR A 165 -9.68 18.59 0.39
N GLY A 166 -10.46 17.51 0.32
CA GLY A 166 -11.44 17.36 -0.75
C GLY A 166 -11.88 15.93 -1.06
N GLN A 167 -12.37 15.74 -2.30
CA GLN A 167 -12.85 14.46 -2.86
C GLN A 167 -11.72 13.44 -3.09
N ALA A 168 -12.09 12.21 -3.40
CA ALA A 168 -11.18 11.07 -3.56
C ALA A 168 -10.14 11.21 -4.69
N THR A 169 -8.87 10.93 -4.39
CA THR A 169 -7.85 10.61 -5.39
C THR A 169 -8.10 9.20 -5.88
N HIS A 170 -8.45 9.07 -7.16
CA HIS A 170 -8.75 7.78 -7.77
C HIS A 170 -7.53 7.30 -8.54
N PHE A 171 -6.86 6.28 -8.00
CA PHE A 171 -5.82 5.55 -8.71
C PHE A 171 -6.52 4.43 -9.48
N ALA A 172 -7.05 4.77 -10.66
CA ALA A 172 -7.90 3.91 -11.48
C ALA A 172 -7.21 3.53 -12.79
N GLY A 173 -7.08 2.25 -13.10
CA GLY A 173 -6.35 1.83 -14.30
C GLY A 173 -5.84 0.42 -14.19
N ASN A 174 -5.19 -0.07 -15.24
CA ASN A 174 -4.56 -1.39 -15.18
C ASN A 174 -3.15 -1.24 -14.61
N PHE A 175 -2.97 -1.59 -13.33
CA PHE A 175 -1.69 -1.44 -12.64
C PHE A 175 -1.08 -2.78 -12.32
N THR A 176 0.14 -3.03 -12.80
CA THR A 176 0.89 -4.23 -12.46
C THR A 176 2.17 -3.86 -11.74
N PHE A 177 2.35 -4.41 -10.55
CA PHE A 177 3.62 -4.45 -9.82
C PHE A 177 4.08 -5.89 -9.81
N GLU A 178 5.16 -6.19 -10.52
CA GLU A 178 5.73 -7.53 -10.59
C GLU A 178 7.18 -7.51 -10.11
N ARG A 179 7.50 -8.37 -9.14
CA ARG A 179 8.84 -8.48 -8.53
C ARG A 179 9.37 -7.19 -7.94
N CYS A 180 8.48 -6.30 -7.48
CA CYS A 180 8.89 -5.10 -6.78
C CYS A 180 9.27 -5.40 -5.33
N SER A 181 10.31 -4.76 -4.81
CA SER A 181 10.81 -5.03 -3.46
C SER A 181 11.20 -3.79 -2.66
N ALA A 182 10.86 -3.80 -1.37
CA ALA A 182 11.28 -2.80 -0.39
C ALA A 182 12.21 -3.45 0.64
N ASN A 183 13.49 -3.09 0.63
CA ASN A 183 14.52 -3.81 1.40
C ASN A 183 14.70 -3.30 2.84
N LYS A 184 14.10 -2.17 3.22
CA LYS A 184 14.22 -1.59 4.57
C LYS A 184 12.93 -1.64 5.36
N GLY A 185 11.76 -1.53 4.72
CA GLY A 185 10.52 -1.41 5.47
C GLY A 185 9.26 -1.78 4.70
N TYR A 186 8.66 -0.79 4.07
CA TYR A 186 7.21 -0.77 3.85
C TYR A 186 6.88 -0.92 2.37
N GLY A 187 5.92 -1.80 2.04
CA GLY A 187 5.31 -1.83 0.70
C GLY A 187 6.26 -2.23 -0.42
N GLY A 188 6.28 -3.52 -0.79
CA GLY A 188 7.13 -3.99 -1.90
C GLY A 188 6.71 -3.38 -3.23
N GLY A 189 5.41 -3.30 -3.50
CA GLY A 189 4.85 -2.54 -4.60
C GLY A 189 4.66 -1.07 -4.24
N ILE A 190 3.71 -0.79 -3.34
CA ILE A 190 3.30 0.57 -2.97
C ILE A 190 3.51 0.82 -1.48
N PHE A 191 4.13 1.96 -1.17
CA PHE A 191 4.01 2.60 0.15
C PHE A 191 3.15 3.86 0.03
N PHE A 192 1.96 3.80 0.62
CA PHE A 192 1.06 4.94 0.73
C PHE A 192 1.03 5.48 2.17
N GLN A 193 1.12 6.80 2.30
CA GLN A 193 0.87 7.47 3.57
C GLN A 193 -0.14 8.58 3.30
N SER A 194 -1.32 8.44 3.89
CA SER A 194 -2.36 9.46 3.76
C SER A 194 -2.07 10.66 4.66
N THR A 195 -2.82 11.73 4.41
CA THR A 195 -3.05 12.82 5.34
C THR A 195 -4.53 12.87 5.73
N PRO A 196 -4.90 13.72 6.70
CA PRO A 196 -6.30 13.92 7.05
C PRO A 196 -7.23 14.11 5.84
N SER A 197 -8.37 13.45 5.88
CA SER A 197 -9.48 13.53 4.93
C SER A 197 -9.18 13.09 3.49
N CYS A 198 -8.05 12.41 3.24
CA CYS A 198 -7.73 11.86 1.92
C CYS A 198 -8.49 10.56 1.66
N THR A 199 -9.21 10.45 0.54
CA THR A 199 -9.71 9.15 0.05
C THR A 199 -8.83 8.67 -1.11
N LEU A 200 -8.28 7.47 -1.00
CA LEU A 200 -7.59 6.77 -2.08
C LEU A 200 -8.43 5.57 -2.50
N GLU A 201 -8.74 5.49 -3.79
CA GLU A 201 -9.41 4.35 -4.40
C GLU A 201 -8.47 3.68 -5.39
N ILE A 202 -8.34 2.34 -5.32
CA ILE A 202 -7.47 1.53 -6.18
C ILE A 202 -8.30 0.45 -6.86
N ASP A 203 -8.27 0.44 -8.19
CA ASP A 203 -9.01 -0.52 -9.02
C ASP A 203 -8.08 -1.33 -9.93
N ASN A 204 -8.54 -2.51 -10.36
CA ASN A 204 -7.98 -3.28 -11.48
C ASN A 204 -6.44 -3.46 -11.45
N PHE A 205 -5.91 -3.91 -10.32
CA PHE A 205 -4.47 -4.07 -10.14
C PHE A 205 -4.02 -5.54 -10.04
N THR A 206 -2.72 -5.77 -10.25
CA THR A 206 -2.03 -7.01 -9.94
C THR A 206 -0.73 -6.70 -9.20
N PHE A 207 -0.59 -7.21 -7.98
CA PHE A 207 0.69 -7.32 -7.27
C PHE A 207 1.14 -8.77 -7.36
N LYS A 208 2.30 -9.01 -7.95
CA LYS A 208 2.83 -10.36 -8.15
C LYS A 208 4.28 -10.45 -7.72
N ASP A 209 4.61 -11.44 -6.90
CA ASP A 209 5.97 -11.68 -6.42
C ASP A 209 6.59 -10.45 -5.73
N CYS A 210 5.76 -9.58 -5.13
CA CYS A 210 6.22 -8.37 -4.44
C CYS A 210 6.67 -8.71 -3.02
N SER A 211 7.70 -8.02 -2.50
CA SER A 211 8.24 -8.33 -1.17
C SER A 211 8.66 -7.11 -0.35
N SER A 212 8.49 -7.18 0.96
CA SER A 212 8.97 -6.15 1.90
C SER A 212 9.17 -6.68 3.32
N ASN A 213 9.50 -5.81 4.28
CA ASN A 213 9.41 -6.19 5.69
C ASN A 213 7.94 -6.20 6.17
N GLN A 214 7.15 -5.23 5.72
CA GLN A 214 5.77 -5.01 6.14
C GLN A 214 4.90 -4.60 4.93
N GLY A 215 3.90 -5.41 4.61
CA GLY A 215 3.05 -5.24 3.42
C GLY A 215 3.81 -5.60 2.14
N GLY A 216 3.87 -6.89 1.78
CA GLY A 216 4.66 -7.33 0.62
C GLY A 216 4.21 -6.70 -0.69
N GLY A 217 2.90 -6.56 -0.90
CA GLY A 217 2.33 -5.76 -1.99
C GLY A 217 2.21 -4.28 -1.59
N ILE A 218 1.36 -3.99 -0.60
CA ILE A 218 1.04 -2.63 -0.18
C ILE A 218 1.25 -2.48 1.33
N PHE A 219 1.87 -1.37 1.72
CA PHE A 219 1.74 -0.83 3.07
C PHE A 219 1.00 0.50 3.02
N PHE A 220 0.07 0.71 3.95
CA PHE A 220 -0.53 2.03 4.14
C PHE A 220 -0.83 2.40 5.59
N SER A 221 -0.83 3.71 5.84
CA SER A 221 -1.24 4.33 7.10
C SER A 221 -2.25 5.44 6.85
N LEU A 222 -3.42 5.33 7.51
CA LEU A 222 -4.54 6.26 7.37
C LEU A 222 -4.59 7.29 8.51
N MET A 223 -4.77 8.56 8.17
CA MET A 223 -4.82 9.70 9.09
C MET A 223 -6.20 10.40 9.02
N ASP A 224 -6.75 10.76 10.17
CA ASP A 224 -7.98 11.55 10.41
C ASP A 224 -8.97 11.72 9.25
N ASN A 225 -9.99 10.87 9.19
CA ASN A 225 -11.01 10.75 8.13
C ASN A 225 -10.50 10.27 6.76
N ALA A 226 -9.25 9.81 6.66
CA ALA A 226 -8.76 9.20 5.43
C ALA A 226 -9.42 7.86 5.14
N LYS A 227 -9.50 7.52 3.85
CA LYS A 227 -10.13 6.30 3.35
C LYS A 227 -9.21 5.59 2.35
N MET A 228 -9.13 4.27 2.45
CA MET A 228 -8.57 3.38 1.44
C MET A 228 -9.69 2.47 0.94
N ILE A 229 -10.01 2.54 -0.35
CA ILE A 229 -10.99 1.68 -1.00
C ILE A 229 -10.25 0.88 -2.07
N ILE A 230 -10.33 -0.45 -1.99
CA ILE A 230 -9.70 -1.34 -2.97
C ILE A 230 -10.82 -2.11 -3.65
N ASN A 231 -11.00 -1.90 -4.95
CA ASN A 231 -12.07 -2.55 -5.73
C ASN A 231 -11.47 -3.50 -6.78
N GLY A 232 -11.49 -4.80 -6.45
CA GLY A 232 -11.02 -5.85 -7.35
C GLY A 232 -9.53 -5.77 -7.65
N GLY A 233 -8.97 -6.90 -8.08
CA GLY A 233 -7.53 -7.04 -8.31
C GLY A 233 -6.94 -8.20 -7.54
N GLN A 234 -5.64 -8.42 -7.70
CA GLN A 234 -5.00 -9.65 -7.23
C GLN A 234 -3.66 -9.36 -6.54
N PHE A 235 -3.45 -10.00 -5.40
CA PHE A 235 -2.16 -10.20 -4.76
C PHE A 235 -1.77 -11.66 -4.94
N ILE A 236 -0.66 -11.91 -5.64
CA ILE A 236 -0.21 -13.25 -6.01
C ILE A 236 1.22 -13.43 -5.52
N ASN A 237 1.43 -14.39 -4.62
CA ASN A 237 2.77 -14.74 -4.14
C ASN A 237 3.54 -13.53 -3.56
N CYS A 238 2.82 -12.58 -2.96
CA CYS A 238 3.46 -11.47 -2.26
C CYS A 238 3.95 -11.94 -0.88
N SER A 239 5.09 -11.43 -0.42
CA SER A 239 5.68 -11.85 0.84
C SER A 239 6.16 -10.72 1.74
N ALA A 240 6.04 -10.92 3.05
CA ALA A 240 6.54 -9.99 4.05
C ALA A 240 7.38 -10.68 5.12
N LEU A 241 8.45 -10.04 5.60
CA LEU A 241 9.27 -10.61 6.68
C LEU A 241 8.66 -10.48 8.07
N ARG A 242 7.69 -9.57 8.29
CA ARG A 242 7.14 -9.30 9.62
C ARG A 242 5.62 -9.30 9.67
N GLU A 243 4.96 -8.52 8.82
CA GLU A 243 3.51 -8.32 8.93
C GLU A 243 2.91 -8.12 7.54
N GLY A 244 1.87 -8.90 7.19
CA GLY A 244 1.05 -8.70 6.00
C GLY A 244 1.75 -9.06 4.69
N GLY A 245 1.63 -10.32 4.24
CA GLY A 245 2.27 -10.75 2.99
C GLY A 245 1.77 -10.02 1.75
N GLY A 246 0.47 -9.74 1.68
CA GLY A 246 -0.15 -8.88 0.68
C GLY A 246 -0.23 -7.43 1.14
N ILE A 247 -0.98 -7.18 2.22
CA ILE A 247 -1.28 -5.84 2.74
C ILE A 247 -0.91 -5.72 4.21
N TYR A 248 -0.30 -4.60 4.56
CA TYR A 248 -0.28 -4.06 5.91
C TYR A 248 -1.12 -2.78 5.96
N ALA A 249 -2.11 -2.74 6.86
CA ALA A 249 -2.92 -1.56 7.15
C ALA A 249 -2.72 -1.02 8.58
N GLN A 250 -2.39 0.27 8.72
CA GLN A 250 -2.43 1.01 10.00
C GLN A 250 -3.63 1.96 10.06
N LEU A 251 -4.58 1.65 10.95
CA LEU A 251 -5.81 2.41 11.19
C LEU A 251 -5.79 2.98 12.61
N LEU A 252 -4.82 3.88 12.87
CA LEU A 252 -4.57 4.44 14.22
C LEU A 252 -5.27 5.79 14.45
N HIS A 253 -5.96 6.28 13.44
CA HIS A 253 -6.78 7.49 13.43
C HIS A 253 -8.18 7.16 12.90
N ILE A 254 -9.14 8.08 13.05
CA ILE A 254 -10.46 7.97 12.40
C ILE A 254 -10.21 7.70 10.92
N SER A 255 -10.66 6.57 10.39
CA SER A 255 -10.31 6.15 9.03
C SER A 255 -11.20 5.02 8.52
N GLU A 256 -11.21 4.81 7.21
CA GLU A 256 -12.00 3.76 6.56
C GLU A 256 -11.13 2.92 5.62
N PHE A 257 -11.16 1.60 5.77
CA PHE A 257 -10.56 0.64 4.84
C PHE A 257 -11.63 -0.31 4.33
N VAL A 258 -11.80 -0.39 3.01
CA VAL A 258 -12.82 -1.23 2.38
C VAL A 258 -12.23 -2.08 1.27
N LEU A 259 -12.58 -3.37 1.28
CA LEU A 259 -12.31 -4.32 0.19
C LEU A 259 -13.62 -4.67 -0.53
N ASN A 260 -13.66 -4.41 -1.84
CA ASN A 260 -14.82 -4.58 -2.70
C ASN A 260 -14.49 -5.37 -3.97
N ASN A 261 -15.54 -5.77 -4.69
CA ASN A 261 -15.47 -6.21 -6.10
C ASN A 261 -14.44 -7.34 -6.35
N SER A 262 -14.45 -8.36 -5.49
CA SER A 262 -13.65 -9.57 -5.64
C SER A 262 -12.13 -9.35 -5.56
N CYS A 263 -11.67 -8.63 -4.53
CA CYS A 263 -10.26 -8.55 -4.19
C CYS A 263 -9.70 -9.96 -3.87
N GLN A 264 -8.63 -10.38 -4.56
CA GLN A 264 -8.08 -11.73 -4.40
C GLN A 264 -6.68 -11.71 -3.80
N PHE A 265 -6.45 -12.58 -2.82
CA PHE A 265 -5.14 -12.86 -2.23
C PHE A 265 -4.86 -14.34 -2.42
N ASN A 266 -3.78 -14.66 -3.13
CA ASN A 266 -3.45 -16.01 -3.53
C ASN A 266 -1.98 -16.28 -3.22
N LYS A 267 -1.72 -17.25 -2.34
CA LYS A 267 -0.35 -17.66 -1.99
C LYS A 267 0.51 -16.55 -1.41
N CYS A 268 -0.11 -15.55 -0.77
CA CYS A 268 0.64 -14.56 -0.03
C CYS A 268 1.23 -15.19 1.23
N SER A 269 2.43 -14.79 1.63
CA SER A 269 3.08 -15.36 2.81
C SER A 269 3.71 -14.31 3.71
N CYS A 270 3.75 -14.57 5.00
CA CYS A 270 4.43 -13.72 5.95
C CYS A 270 5.25 -14.54 6.92
N SER A 271 6.53 -14.20 7.11
CA SER A 271 7.35 -14.73 8.22
C SER A 271 7.02 -14.00 9.53
N GLY A 272 5.73 -13.92 9.84
CA GLY A 272 5.19 -13.16 10.93
C GLY A 272 3.69 -13.37 11.04
N CYS A 273 2.89 -12.30 11.08
CA CYS A 273 1.43 -12.41 11.20
C CYS A 273 0.72 -11.88 9.96
N GLY A 274 -0.43 -12.49 9.63
CA GLY A 274 -1.26 -12.06 8.49
C GLY A 274 -0.63 -12.46 7.16
N GLY A 275 -0.74 -13.73 6.77
CA GLY A 275 -0.13 -14.21 5.53
C GLY A 275 -0.61 -13.45 4.29
N ALA A 276 -1.89 -13.05 4.25
CA ALA A 276 -2.40 -12.09 3.27
C ALA A 276 -2.47 -10.66 3.82
N ILE A 277 -3.17 -10.46 4.95
CA ILE A 277 -3.49 -9.13 5.46
C ILE A 277 -3.15 -9.03 6.94
N TYR A 278 -2.40 -8.00 7.31
CA TYR A 278 -2.20 -7.60 8.69
C TYR A 278 -2.79 -6.22 8.94
N ILE A 279 -3.52 -6.06 10.04
CA ILE A 279 -4.23 -4.82 10.37
C ILE A 279 -3.97 -4.45 11.82
N ASN A 280 -3.53 -3.22 12.05
CA ASN A 280 -3.37 -2.63 13.38
C ASN A 280 -4.34 -1.44 13.56
N ILE A 281 -5.24 -1.56 14.53
CA ILE A 281 -6.37 -0.63 14.74
C ILE A 281 -6.28 0.05 16.12
N ASN A 282 -6.67 1.32 16.20
CA ASN A 282 -7.08 1.90 17.47
C ASN A 282 -8.61 1.82 17.61
N TYR A 283 -9.10 0.85 18.38
CA TYR A 283 -10.52 0.53 18.51
C TYR A 283 -11.33 1.62 19.24
N THR A 284 -10.67 2.56 19.94
CA THR A 284 -11.33 3.69 20.62
C THR A 284 -11.83 4.78 19.67
N LEU A 285 -11.43 4.72 18.41
CA LEU A 285 -11.77 5.70 17.39
C LEU A 285 -12.86 5.17 16.45
N SER A 286 -13.56 6.07 15.76
CA SER A 286 -14.51 5.73 14.70
C SER A 286 -13.80 5.26 13.43
N ILE A 287 -13.12 4.12 13.53
CA ILE A 287 -12.53 3.40 12.39
C ILE A 287 -13.61 2.57 11.69
N LYS A 288 -13.40 2.27 10.42
CA LYS A 288 -14.21 1.31 9.65
C LYS A 288 -13.29 0.38 8.87
N PHE A 289 -13.47 -0.92 9.02
CA PHE A 289 -12.83 -1.95 8.21
C PHE A 289 -13.87 -2.95 7.69
N LYS A 290 -14.19 -2.88 6.40
CA LYS A 290 -15.21 -3.75 5.79
C LYS A 290 -14.67 -4.57 4.64
N ILE A 291 -15.04 -5.85 4.63
CA ILE A 291 -14.80 -6.78 3.52
C ILE A 291 -16.15 -7.10 2.90
N ASN A 292 -16.48 -6.44 1.78
CA ASN A 292 -17.74 -6.63 1.09
C ASN A 292 -17.68 -7.77 0.06
N ASP A 293 -16.54 -7.96 -0.60
CA ASP A 293 -16.27 -9.12 -1.46
C ASP A 293 -14.75 -9.33 -1.63
N ALA A 294 -14.20 -10.32 -0.94
CA ALA A 294 -12.81 -10.72 -1.09
C ALA A 294 -12.63 -12.24 -1.00
N LEU A 295 -11.62 -12.74 -1.72
CA LEU A 295 -11.19 -14.13 -1.69
C LEU A 295 -9.74 -14.20 -1.17
N ILE A 296 -9.51 -14.88 -0.05
CA ILE A 296 -8.18 -15.13 0.49
C ILE A 296 -7.93 -16.64 0.51
N ARG A 297 -6.93 -17.11 -0.25
CA ARG A 297 -6.64 -18.53 -0.32
C ARG A 297 -5.17 -18.87 -0.36
N GLU A 298 -4.84 -20.04 0.19
CA GLU A 298 -3.51 -20.64 0.15
C GLU A 298 -2.43 -19.70 0.72
N CYS A 299 -2.82 -18.76 1.60
CA CYS A 299 -1.90 -17.82 2.23
C CYS A 299 -1.35 -18.39 3.54
N GLU A 300 -0.15 -17.93 3.93
CA GLU A 300 0.62 -18.59 4.98
C GLU A 300 1.25 -17.60 5.97
N ALA A 301 1.09 -17.84 7.28
CA ALA A 301 1.77 -17.12 8.35
C ALA A 301 2.77 -18.06 9.05
N LYS A 302 4.06 -17.75 8.95
CA LYS A 302 5.18 -18.53 9.51
C LYS A 302 5.75 -17.88 10.76
N THR A 303 6.25 -18.71 11.66
CA THR A 303 7.03 -18.27 12.80
C THR A 303 8.33 -17.63 12.32
N ASN A 304 8.62 -16.44 12.84
CA ASN A 304 9.90 -15.78 12.58
C ASN A 304 10.94 -16.30 13.56
N THR A 305 11.91 -17.08 13.07
CA THR A 305 13.02 -17.56 13.91
C THR A 305 14.17 -16.56 14.03
N GLN A 306 14.21 -15.52 13.19
CA GLN A 306 15.23 -14.48 13.22
C GLN A 306 14.90 -13.36 14.22
N TYR A 307 13.61 -13.11 14.45
CA TYR A 307 13.13 -12.04 15.32
C TYR A 307 12.11 -12.58 16.34
N THR A 308 12.59 -12.85 17.54
CA THR A 308 11.77 -13.44 18.62
C THR A 308 11.16 -12.40 19.56
N TYR A 309 11.37 -11.11 19.31
CA TYR A 309 10.86 -10.01 20.16
C TYR A 309 9.43 -9.58 19.80
N PHE A 310 8.81 -10.19 18.78
CA PHE A 310 7.42 -9.97 18.40
C PHE A 310 6.72 -11.30 18.11
N GLN A 311 5.39 -11.32 18.21
CA GLN A 311 4.60 -12.50 17.90
C GLN A 311 4.54 -12.77 16.40
N SER A 312 4.69 -14.04 16.01
CA SER A 312 4.69 -14.49 14.62
C SER A 312 4.03 -15.87 14.51
N GLY A 313 3.57 -16.23 13.32
CA GLY A 313 2.93 -17.52 13.04
C GLY A 313 1.41 -17.53 13.22
N PHE A 314 0.75 -16.37 13.22
CA PHE A 314 -0.69 -16.26 13.46
C PHE A 314 -1.44 -15.67 12.27
N GLY A 315 -2.65 -16.14 12.01
CA GLY A 315 -3.54 -15.57 10.98
C GLY A 315 -3.02 -15.81 9.57
N GLY A 316 -3.13 -17.04 9.05
CA GLY A 316 -2.59 -17.41 7.74
C GLY A 316 -3.18 -16.59 6.59
N GLY A 317 -4.46 -16.22 6.69
CA GLY A 317 -5.05 -15.20 5.84
C GLY A 317 -4.97 -13.81 6.48
N ILE A 318 -5.72 -13.59 7.57
CA ILE A 318 -5.89 -12.28 8.20
C ILE A 318 -5.40 -12.33 9.65
N PHE A 319 -4.62 -11.32 10.04
CA PHE A 319 -4.34 -11.02 11.44
C PHE A 319 -4.84 -9.62 11.77
N LEU A 320 -5.82 -9.52 12.67
CA LEU A 320 -6.41 -8.27 13.14
C LEU A 320 -5.98 -8.03 14.59
N THR A 321 -5.34 -6.89 14.85
CA THR A 321 -4.92 -6.50 16.20
C THR A 321 -5.19 -5.02 16.45
N GLY A 322 -5.12 -4.61 17.71
CA GLY A 322 -5.23 -3.20 18.03
C GLY A 322 -5.17 -2.88 19.51
N SER A 323 -5.39 -1.61 19.83
CA SER A 323 -5.49 -1.10 21.21
C SER A 323 -6.89 -0.54 21.48
N GLY A 324 -7.34 -0.64 22.73
CA GLY A 324 -8.64 -0.12 23.18
C GLY A 324 -9.80 -1.09 22.99
N ASP A 325 -10.99 -0.63 23.37
CA ASP A 325 -12.21 -1.44 23.36
C ASP A 325 -13.07 -1.14 22.13
N TYR A 326 -13.32 -2.16 21.31
CA TYR A 326 -14.20 -2.05 20.15
C TYR A 326 -15.67 -2.07 20.56
N ASP A 327 -16.44 -1.11 20.04
CA ASP A 327 -17.90 -1.09 20.14
C ASP A 327 -18.53 -1.84 18.95
N ALA A 328 -18.98 -3.07 19.20
CA ALA A 328 -19.60 -3.92 18.18
C ALA A 328 -20.90 -3.32 17.60
N SER A 329 -21.60 -2.45 18.35
CA SER A 329 -22.83 -1.79 17.87
C SER A 329 -22.60 -0.77 16.76
N SER A 330 -21.34 -0.39 16.54
CA SER A 330 -20.95 0.47 15.43
C SER A 330 -20.97 -0.24 14.07
N GLU A 331 -20.95 -1.58 14.05
CA GLU A 331 -20.93 -2.40 12.82
C GLU A 331 -19.82 -2.02 11.83
N ASN A 332 -18.74 -1.45 12.36
CA ASN A 332 -17.68 -0.85 11.58
C ASN A 332 -16.59 -1.83 11.17
N ILE A 333 -16.43 -2.94 11.89
CA ILE A 333 -15.60 -4.09 11.50
C ILE A 333 -16.53 -5.22 11.04
N ASP A 334 -16.44 -5.56 9.75
CA ASP A 334 -17.39 -6.48 9.09
C ASP A 334 -16.69 -7.36 8.05
N PHE A 335 -16.69 -8.67 8.30
CA PHE A 335 -16.09 -9.70 7.44
C PHE A 335 -17.13 -10.50 6.65
N SER A 336 -18.39 -10.08 6.60
CA SER A 336 -19.49 -10.86 6.00
C SER A 336 -19.28 -11.20 4.52
N GLY A 337 -18.55 -10.36 3.77
CA GLY A 337 -18.19 -10.60 2.36
C GLY A 337 -16.91 -11.42 2.13
N LEU A 338 -16.29 -11.94 3.20
CA LEU A 338 -15.04 -12.69 3.11
C LEU A 338 -15.28 -14.16 2.71
N LYS A 339 -14.55 -14.60 1.69
CA LYS A 339 -14.35 -16.01 1.36
C LYS A 339 -12.89 -16.38 1.63
N ILE A 340 -12.66 -17.34 2.51
CA ILE A 340 -11.31 -17.70 2.98
C ILE A 340 -11.13 -19.23 2.94
N PHE A 341 -10.03 -19.72 2.32
CA PHE A 341 -9.81 -21.16 2.10
C PHE A 341 -8.35 -21.59 2.10
N GLY A 342 -8.05 -22.72 2.75
CA GLY A 342 -6.77 -23.43 2.63
C GLY A 342 -5.56 -22.58 3.03
N ASN A 343 -5.76 -21.63 3.93
CA ASN A 343 -4.67 -20.85 4.51
C ASN A 343 -4.07 -21.62 5.69
N THR A 344 -2.82 -21.32 6.03
CA THR A 344 -2.11 -22.01 7.11
C THR A 344 -1.37 -21.03 8.01
N ALA A 345 -1.31 -21.34 9.29
CA ALA A 345 -0.55 -20.58 10.27
C ALA A 345 0.25 -21.54 11.14
N ASP A 346 1.53 -21.25 11.39
CA ASP A 346 2.41 -22.12 12.20
C ASP A 346 1.91 -22.31 13.65
N LYS A 347 1.13 -21.36 14.17
CA LYS A 347 0.61 -21.37 15.54
C LYS A 347 -0.90 -21.50 15.59
N SER A 348 -1.63 -20.41 15.35
CA SER A 348 -3.08 -20.34 15.57
C SER A 348 -3.77 -19.46 14.53
N GLY A 349 -5.07 -19.69 14.31
CA GLY A 349 -5.88 -19.01 13.32
C GLY A 349 -5.36 -19.29 11.91
N GLN A 350 -5.59 -20.53 11.44
CA GLN A 350 -5.14 -20.96 10.11
C GLN A 350 -5.59 -19.98 9.02
N SER A 351 -6.81 -19.46 9.17
CA SER A 351 -7.39 -18.45 8.29
C SER A 351 -7.42 -17.05 8.94
N ILE A 352 -8.01 -16.90 10.13
CA ILE A 352 -8.16 -15.62 10.82
C ILE A 352 -7.67 -15.72 12.25
N TYR A 353 -6.86 -14.75 12.68
CA TYR A 353 -6.53 -14.56 14.09
C TYR A 353 -6.84 -13.13 14.55
N VAL A 354 -7.52 -13.00 15.69
CA VAL A 354 -7.98 -11.71 16.23
C VAL A 354 -7.41 -11.45 17.63
N VAL A 355 -6.75 -10.30 17.80
CA VAL A 355 -6.34 -9.75 19.09
C VAL A 355 -7.21 -8.52 19.37
N MET A 356 -8.16 -8.67 20.28
CA MET A 356 -9.11 -7.63 20.63
C MET A 356 -9.66 -7.86 22.04
N THR A 357 -9.55 -6.87 22.93
CA THR A 357 -10.05 -6.95 24.33
C THR A 357 -11.52 -7.36 24.41
N LYS A 358 -12.33 -6.89 23.46
CA LYS A 358 -13.77 -7.17 23.33
C LYS A 358 -14.09 -8.22 22.26
N VAL A 359 -13.16 -9.11 21.91
CA VAL A 359 -13.36 -10.14 20.86
C VAL A 359 -14.63 -10.97 21.07
N LYS A 360 -14.91 -11.37 22.32
CA LYS A 360 -16.12 -12.12 22.68
C LYS A 360 -17.39 -11.32 22.39
N TYR A 361 -17.43 -10.05 22.80
CA TYR A 361 -18.59 -9.18 22.57
C TYR A 361 -18.82 -8.94 21.07
N TRP A 362 -17.75 -8.76 20.29
CA TRP A 362 -17.86 -8.63 18.84
C TRP A 362 -18.43 -9.89 18.19
N CYS A 363 -17.97 -11.07 18.62
CA CYS A 363 -18.47 -12.35 18.14
C CYS A 363 -19.95 -12.60 18.50
N GLU A 364 -20.37 -12.22 19.71
CA GLU A 364 -21.75 -12.33 20.19
C GLU A 364 -22.72 -11.34 19.52
N TYR A 365 -22.21 -10.24 18.96
CA TYR A 365 -23.03 -9.19 18.38
C TYR A 365 -23.61 -9.58 17.01
N GLY A 366 -24.90 -9.28 16.81
CA GLY A 366 -25.65 -9.71 15.64
C GLY A 366 -26.22 -11.13 15.82
N VAL A 367 -26.28 -11.89 14.73
CA VAL A 367 -26.79 -13.27 14.72
C VAL A 367 -25.69 -14.23 14.30
N ALA A 368 -25.39 -15.23 15.13
CA ALA A 368 -24.48 -16.34 14.82
C ALA A 368 -23.17 -15.89 14.15
N GLY A 369 -22.47 -14.92 14.76
CA GLY A 369 -21.16 -14.45 14.32
C GLY A 369 -21.13 -13.74 12.96
N GLN A 370 -22.26 -13.20 12.47
CA GLN A 370 -22.39 -12.68 11.09
C GLN A 370 -21.32 -11.68 10.66
N TYR A 371 -20.78 -10.86 11.57
CA TYR A 371 -19.75 -9.86 11.28
C TYR A 371 -18.32 -10.43 11.30
N VAL A 372 -18.13 -11.65 11.79
CA VAL A 372 -16.82 -12.27 12.03
C VAL A 372 -16.56 -13.45 11.10
N LYS A 373 -17.58 -14.30 10.90
CA LYS A 373 -17.38 -15.66 10.39
C LYS A 373 -17.03 -15.76 8.90
N GLY A 374 -17.36 -14.75 8.08
CA GLY A 374 -17.25 -14.84 6.62
C GLY A 374 -17.97 -16.09 6.09
N ASN A 375 -17.24 -16.99 5.42
CA ASN A 375 -17.73 -18.27 4.92
C ASN A 375 -17.47 -19.48 5.86
N PHE A 376 -17.07 -19.27 7.12
CA PHE A 376 -16.93 -20.34 8.11
C PHE A 376 -18.26 -21.07 8.31
N SER A 377 -18.21 -22.39 8.36
CA SER A 377 -19.37 -23.24 8.59
C SER A 377 -19.32 -23.88 9.97
N ASP A 378 -20.33 -23.59 10.79
CA ASP A 378 -20.54 -24.17 12.12
C ASP A 378 -20.59 -25.72 12.12
N ARG A 379 -20.80 -26.35 10.95
CA ARG A 379 -20.86 -27.81 10.79
C ARG A 379 -19.62 -28.43 10.14
N PHE A 380 -18.90 -27.67 9.32
CA PHE A 380 -17.92 -28.25 8.38
C PHE A 380 -16.53 -27.62 8.45
N SER A 381 -16.38 -26.45 9.08
CA SER A 381 -15.08 -25.80 9.24
C SER A 381 -14.38 -26.28 10.51
N ASP A 382 -13.06 -26.33 10.46
CA ASP A 382 -12.22 -26.68 11.62
C ASP A 382 -12.16 -25.49 12.58
N PHE A 383 -12.17 -25.73 13.89
CA PHE A 383 -12.21 -24.64 14.87
C PHE A 383 -10.93 -23.77 14.84
N GLU A 384 -9.82 -24.35 14.43
CA GLU A 384 -8.51 -23.73 14.28
C GLU A 384 -8.46 -22.75 13.09
N ASP A 385 -9.46 -22.74 12.20
CA ASP A 385 -9.51 -21.77 11.10
C ASP A 385 -9.64 -20.34 11.61
N ILE A 386 -10.44 -20.12 12.66
CA ILE A 386 -10.73 -18.80 13.20
C ILE A 386 -10.59 -18.78 14.72
N GLU A 387 -9.54 -18.11 15.18
CA GLU A 387 -9.20 -18.04 16.60
C GLU A 387 -8.95 -16.59 17.02
N GLY A 388 -8.98 -16.34 18.33
CA GLY A 388 -8.60 -15.04 18.86
C GLY A 388 -8.46 -15.05 20.36
N ILE A 389 -7.98 -13.92 20.87
CA ILE A 389 -7.63 -13.74 22.28
C ILE A 389 -8.20 -12.41 22.80
N PRO A 390 -8.81 -12.39 24.00
CA PRO A 390 -9.33 -11.18 24.63
C PRO A 390 -8.21 -10.33 25.26
N ALA A 391 -7.29 -9.84 24.42
CA ALA A 391 -6.15 -9.00 24.81
C ALA A 391 -6.02 -7.81 23.86
N ASP A 392 -5.33 -6.75 24.29
CA ASP A 392 -4.85 -5.73 23.37
C ASP A 392 -3.51 -6.13 22.74
N LYS A 393 -3.05 -5.35 21.76
CA LYS A 393 -1.80 -5.61 21.06
C LYS A 393 -0.58 -5.64 22.00
N THR A 394 -0.49 -4.73 22.96
CA THR A 394 0.66 -4.60 23.85
C THR A 394 0.75 -5.81 24.76
N ASP A 395 -0.39 -6.21 25.33
CA ASP A 395 -0.49 -7.39 26.18
C ASP A 395 -0.14 -8.65 25.38
N PHE A 396 -0.76 -8.84 24.20
CA PHE A 396 -0.49 -9.97 23.32
C PHE A 396 1.00 -10.10 22.94
N ASP A 397 1.64 -8.98 22.60
CA ASP A 397 3.06 -8.96 22.25
C ASP A 397 3.97 -9.33 23.44
N SER A 398 3.50 -9.18 24.68
CA SER A 398 4.23 -9.51 25.90
C SER A 398 4.04 -10.96 26.38
N LEU A 399 3.00 -11.64 25.91
CA LEU A 399 2.67 -13.01 26.36
C LEU A 399 3.66 -14.05 25.82
N SER A 400 3.88 -15.10 26.60
CA SER A 400 4.50 -16.32 26.08
C SER A 400 3.54 -17.05 25.14
N TYR A 401 4.05 -17.91 24.26
CA TYR A 401 3.16 -18.71 23.40
C TYR A 401 2.25 -19.63 24.22
N GLU A 402 2.76 -20.24 25.29
CA GLU A 402 1.97 -21.07 26.21
C GLU A 402 0.82 -20.28 26.84
N SER A 403 1.10 -19.06 27.30
CA SER A 403 0.07 -18.17 27.85
C SER A 403 -0.96 -17.73 26.81
N ILE A 404 -0.56 -17.58 25.53
CA ILE A 404 -1.52 -17.34 24.43
C ILE A 404 -2.41 -18.57 24.24
N GLN A 405 -1.85 -19.78 24.22
CA GLN A 405 -2.61 -21.02 24.07
C GLN A 405 -3.62 -21.24 25.19
N GLU A 406 -3.31 -20.82 26.42
CA GLU A 406 -4.24 -20.89 27.57
C GLU A 406 -5.39 -19.88 27.50
N GLN A 407 -5.20 -18.76 26.80
CA GLN A 407 -6.14 -17.62 26.78
C GLN A 407 -6.92 -17.47 25.48
N GLN A 408 -6.40 -17.97 24.36
CA GLN A 408 -7.06 -17.93 23.07
C GLN A 408 -8.25 -18.89 23.04
N SER A 409 -9.15 -18.69 22.08
CA SER A 409 -10.26 -19.58 21.80
C SER A 409 -10.59 -19.56 20.32
N ALA A 410 -11.14 -20.66 19.82
CA ALA A 410 -11.91 -20.63 18.58
C ALA A 410 -13.03 -19.59 18.73
N LEU A 411 -13.17 -18.70 17.76
CA LEU A 411 -14.14 -17.61 17.82
C LEU A 411 -15.59 -18.13 17.80
N TYR A 412 -15.77 -19.29 17.19
CA TYR A 412 -17.03 -20.03 17.12
C TYR A 412 -17.74 -20.17 18.47
N TYR A 413 -17.01 -20.50 19.53
CA TYR A 413 -17.60 -20.73 20.85
C TYR A 413 -18.29 -19.49 21.43
N TYR A 414 -17.93 -18.29 20.96
CA TYR A 414 -18.53 -17.06 21.47
C TYR A 414 -19.94 -16.80 20.91
N TRP A 415 -20.25 -17.18 19.67
CA TRP A 415 -21.61 -16.94 19.12
C TRP A 415 -22.58 -18.10 19.28
N GLU A 416 -22.11 -19.32 19.47
CA GLU A 416 -22.99 -20.47 19.75
C GLU A 416 -23.50 -20.53 21.19
N LYS A 417 -22.96 -19.69 22.10
CA LYS A 417 -23.36 -19.63 23.52
C LYS A 417 -23.33 -21.01 24.21
N ILE A 418 -22.30 -21.80 23.93
CA ILE A 418 -22.06 -23.11 24.56
C ILE A 418 -21.51 -22.92 25.97
#